data_AF-A0A1H9EU31-F1
#
_entry.id   AF-A0A1H9EU31-F1
#
_cell.length_a   1.000
_cell.length_b   1.000
_cell.length_c   1.000
_cell.angle_alpha   90.00
_cell.angle_beta   90.00
_cell.angle_gamma   90.00
#
_symmetry.space_group_name_H-M   'P 1'
#
loop_
_entity.id
_entity.type
_entity.pdbx_description
1 polymer ?
#
loop_
_entity_poly.entity_id
_entity_poly.type
_entity_poly.pdbx_seq_one_letter_code
_entity_poly.pdbx_strand_id
1 'polypeptide(L)'
;MKKITVTDTILRDAHQSLIATRMRLEDMLPICDKLDKVGYWSLEVWGGATFDSCIRFLKEDPWERLRQLRAALPNTRLQMLLRGQNLLGYRHYSDDVVKAFVAKAAVNGIDVFRIFDAMNDVRNLRVAIEAVKAAGKHAQGTICYTTSPVHTVESFVELGRRMQEKGVDSLAIKDMAGLLTPYATAELVKALKAEIDLPVFIHSHDTAGLGAMCQLKAIEAGADHIDTAISSFAWGTSHPGTESMVAALRGSEYDTGLDLELLQEIGLYFYAVRKRYHQFESEFTAVDTRVQVNQVPGGMMSNLANQLKEQGALHRINEVFAEIPRVREDLGFPPLVTPTSQIVGTQAVFNVLAGERYKTITNEVKLYLQGRYGKAPGKVNEHLRFQAIGTEEVIDVRPADLLKPEMTKLRAEIGELARNEEDVLTYAMFPDIGRKFLEERKAGTLVPEPLLPIPTAGAGPASEGVPTEFLIDVHGETYRVDITGVGIKGEGKRHFYLSIDGMPEEVVFEPLNEFIAGGSGKRKQAGAPGDVSTSMPGNIVDVLVKEGDTVKAGQPILITEAMKMETEVQAPIGGTVKAIHVAKGDRVNPGELLVEIDG
;
A
#
# COMPACT_ATOMS: atom_id res chain seq x y z
N MET A 1 17.48 -4.74 37.41
CA MET A 1 16.41 -4.06 36.65
C MET A 1 16.36 -4.69 35.27
N LYS A 2 15.18 -5.05 34.78
CA LYS A 2 15.02 -5.76 33.51
C LYS A 2 14.97 -4.73 32.37
N LYS A 3 16.12 -4.52 31.73
CA LYS A 3 16.26 -3.61 30.59
C LYS A 3 15.49 -4.15 29.39
N ILE A 4 14.54 -3.38 28.85
CA ILE A 4 13.89 -3.70 27.58
C ILE A 4 14.85 -3.38 26.44
N THR A 5 14.93 -4.27 25.47
CA THR A 5 15.74 -4.03 24.27
C THR A 5 14.87 -3.97 23.02
N VAL A 6 15.38 -3.29 22.02
CA VAL A 6 14.61 -2.86 20.85
C VAL A 6 15.20 -3.49 19.58
N THR A 7 14.33 -4.02 18.73
CA THR A 7 14.64 -4.28 17.32
C THR A 7 14.01 -3.17 16.48
N ASP A 8 14.81 -2.45 15.70
CA ASP A 8 14.29 -1.44 14.78
C ASP A 8 14.09 -2.05 13.38
N THR A 9 12.97 -1.72 12.75
CA THR A 9 12.50 -2.29 11.48
C THR A 9 12.64 -1.33 10.30
N ILE A 10 13.30 -0.17 10.49
CA ILE A 10 13.44 0.89 9.49
C ILE A 10 14.01 0.40 8.14
N LEU A 11 14.89 -0.60 8.15
CA LEU A 11 15.52 -1.14 6.95
C LEU A 11 14.75 -2.32 6.31
N ARG A 12 13.61 -2.75 6.88
CA ARG A 12 12.80 -3.86 6.35
C ARG A 12 11.30 -3.60 6.44
N ASP A 13 10.67 -3.81 7.60
CA ASP A 13 9.20 -3.83 7.69
C ASP A 13 8.57 -2.43 7.55
N ALA A 14 9.24 -1.40 8.06
CA ALA A 14 8.69 -0.06 8.08
C ALA A 14 8.43 0.47 6.66
N HIS A 15 9.42 0.35 5.77
CA HIS A 15 9.28 0.74 4.37
C HIS A 15 8.48 -0.29 3.54
N GLN A 16 8.47 -1.56 3.95
CA GLN A 16 7.58 -2.56 3.36
C GLN A 16 6.10 -2.18 3.56
N SER A 17 5.76 -1.66 4.73
CA SER A 17 4.41 -1.20 5.05
C SER A 17 4.05 0.13 4.36
N LEU A 18 4.94 1.13 4.44
CA LEU A 18 4.58 2.51 4.10
C LEU A 18 4.85 2.90 2.64
N ILE A 19 5.90 2.34 2.02
CA ILE A 19 6.34 2.73 0.67
C ILE A 19 6.55 1.52 -0.23
N ALA A 20 5.69 0.50 -0.08
CA ALA A 20 5.68 -0.70 -0.90
C ALA A 20 7.05 -1.38 -1.05
N THR A 21 7.88 -1.36 -0.01
CA THR A 21 9.23 -1.97 0.00
C THR A 21 10.22 -1.32 -0.98
N ARG A 22 10.08 -0.02 -1.27
CA ARG A 22 10.87 0.66 -2.31
C ARG A 22 12.15 1.33 -1.84
N MET A 23 12.46 1.32 -0.54
CA MET A 23 13.70 1.91 -0.05
C MET A 23 14.92 1.24 -0.70
N ARG A 24 15.75 2.06 -1.35
CA ARG A 24 16.96 1.65 -2.07
C ARG A 24 18.16 1.59 -1.14
N LEU A 25 19.15 0.77 -1.49
CA LEU A 25 20.38 0.63 -0.70
C LEU A 25 21.16 1.95 -0.61
N GLU A 26 21.13 2.79 -1.65
CA GLU A 26 21.77 4.11 -1.68
C GLU A 26 21.26 5.06 -0.59
N ASP A 27 20.03 4.88 -0.12
CA ASP A 27 19.43 5.64 1.00
C ASP A 27 19.60 4.96 2.36
N MET A 28 20.01 3.68 2.38
CA MET A 28 20.25 2.96 3.63
C MET A 28 21.69 3.15 4.12
N LEU A 29 22.67 3.01 3.23
CA LEU A 29 24.10 3.00 3.59
C LEU A 29 24.59 4.28 4.29
N PRO A 30 24.22 5.51 3.88
CA PRO A 30 24.80 6.73 4.45
C PRO A 30 24.53 6.92 5.94
N ILE A 31 23.47 6.30 6.47
CA ILE A 31 23.07 6.43 7.88
C ILE A 31 23.43 5.21 8.74
N CYS A 32 23.99 4.15 8.15
CA CYS A 32 24.27 2.89 8.85
C CYS A 32 25.23 3.07 10.05
N ASP A 33 26.26 3.91 9.96
CA ASP A 33 27.18 4.16 11.08
C ASP A 33 26.46 4.69 12.33
N LYS A 34 25.42 5.53 12.15
CA LYS A 34 24.61 6.02 13.28
C LYS A 34 23.69 4.94 13.81
N LEU A 35 23.00 4.21 12.92
CA LEU A 35 22.15 3.08 13.30
C LEU A 35 22.94 2.04 14.12
N ASP A 36 24.19 1.76 13.74
CA ASP A 36 25.05 0.79 14.42
C ASP A 36 25.51 1.24 15.81
N LYS A 37 25.52 2.55 16.07
CA LYS A 37 25.90 3.16 17.37
C LYS A 37 24.76 3.21 18.38
N VAL A 38 23.50 3.06 17.95
CA VAL A 38 22.34 3.19 18.85
C VAL A 38 22.35 2.15 19.97
N GLY A 39 22.80 0.93 19.68
CA GLY A 39 22.77 -0.18 20.63
C GLY A 39 21.48 -1.01 20.59
N TYR A 40 20.85 -1.12 19.42
CA TYR A 40 19.72 -2.04 19.18
C TYR A 40 20.08 -3.49 19.50
N TRP A 41 19.09 -4.29 19.90
CA TRP A 41 19.26 -5.74 19.99
C TRP A 41 19.47 -6.36 18.61
N SER A 42 18.70 -5.89 17.63
CA SER A 42 18.93 -6.17 16.21
C SER A 42 18.36 -5.06 15.33
N LEU A 43 18.84 -4.99 14.09
CA LEU A 43 18.16 -4.30 13.01
C LEU A 43 17.53 -5.35 12.11
N GLU A 44 16.24 -5.24 11.84
CA GLU A 44 15.61 -6.07 10.83
C GLU A 44 15.84 -5.44 9.45
N VAL A 45 16.59 -6.15 8.60
CA VAL A 45 17.13 -5.60 7.34
C VAL A 45 16.83 -6.44 6.11
N TRP A 46 16.28 -7.64 6.29
CA TRP A 46 16.16 -8.61 5.21
C TRP A 46 14.97 -9.55 5.34
N GLY A 47 14.71 -10.32 4.28
CA GLY A 47 13.54 -11.18 4.20
C GLY A 47 12.24 -10.40 3.97
N GLY A 48 11.10 -11.03 4.25
CA GLY A 48 9.80 -10.46 3.84
C GLY A 48 9.75 -10.21 2.33
N ALA A 49 9.27 -9.04 1.92
CA ALA A 49 9.17 -8.66 0.50
C ALA A 49 10.45 -8.02 -0.07
N THR A 50 11.46 -7.75 0.77
CA THR A 50 12.66 -7.01 0.33
C THR A 50 13.39 -7.73 -0.80
N PHE A 51 13.48 -9.06 -0.75
CA PHE A 51 14.17 -9.85 -1.76
C PHE A 51 13.50 -9.79 -3.13
N ASP A 52 12.17 -9.93 -3.20
CA ASP A 52 11.42 -9.77 -4.46
C ASP A 52 11.53 -8.32 -4.96
N SER A 53 11.38 -7.34 -4.06
CA SER A 53 11.47 -5.92 -4.43
C SER A 53 12.83 -5.56 -5.05
N CYS A 54 13.92 -6.08 -4.46
CA CYS A 54 15.28 -5.93 -4.98
C CYS A 54 15.39 -6.37 -6.45
N ILE A 55 15.00 -7.61 -6.76
CA ILE A 55 15.20 -8.17 -8.11
C ILE A 55 14.16 -7.67 -9.13
N ARG A 56 12.96 -7.31 -8.66
CA ARG A 56 11.86 -6.91 -9.52
C ARG A 56 11.87 -5.44 -9.86
N PHE A 57 11.98 -4.58 -8.85
CA PHE A 57 11.74 -3.14 -8.98
C PHE A 57 13.01 -2.32 -8.82
N LEU A 58 13.79 -2.61 -7.78
CA LEU A 58 14.98 -1.82 -7.46
C LEU A 58 16.18 -2.20 -8.32
N LYS A 59 16.13 -3.38 -8.95
CA LYS A 59 17.21 -3.96 -9.74
C LYS A 59 18.55 -4.00 -8.98
N GLU A 60 18.45 -4.30 -7.70
CA GLU A 60 19.57 -4.53 -6.79
C GLU A 60 19.72 -6.02 -6.51
N ASP A 61 20.95 -6.52 -6.39
CA ASP A 61 21.16 -7.90 -5.97
C ASP A 61 20.91 -8.00 -4.45
N PRO A 62 19.92 -8.80 -3.99
CA PRO A 62 19.56 -8.86 -2.58
C PRO A 62 20.65 -9.47 -1.70
N TRP A 63 21.53 -10.31 -2.25
CA TRP A 63 22.67 -10.89 -1.53
C TRP A 63 23.78 -9.87 -1.36
N GLU A 64 24.03 -9.07 -2.40
CA GLU A 64 25.00 -8.00 -2.33
C GLU A 64 24.54 -6.87 -1.40
N ARG A 65 23.25 -6.53 -1.45
CA ARG A 65 22.61 -5.63 -0.48
C ARG A 65 22.87 -6.07 0.96
N LEU A 66 22.67 -7.36 1.26
CA LEU A 66 22.94 -7.91 2.59
C LEU A 66 24.41 -7.78 2.98
N ARG A 67 25.36 -8.11 2.08
CA ARG A 67 26.79 -7.97 2.36
C ARG A 67 27.21 -6.53 2.65
N GLN A 68 26.69 -5.56 1.89
CA GLN A 68 26.98 -4.15 2.11
C GLN A 68 26.39 -3.64 3.43
N LEU A 69 25.17 -4.04 3.76
CA LEU A 69 24.57 -3.73 5.06
C LEU A 69 25.35 -4.36 6.22
N ARG A 70 25.78 -5.62 6.09
CA ARG A 70 26.62 -6.29 7.09
C ARG A 70 27.94 -5.55 7.32
N ALA A 71 28.58 -5.08 6.24
CA ALA A 71 29.81 -4.31 6.32
C ALA A 71 29.58 -2.93 6.97
N ALA A 72 28.46 -2.29 6.69
CA ALA A 72 28.12 -0.97 7.22
C ALA A 72 27.56 -0.98 8.66
N LEU A 73 27.10 -2.14 9.14
CA LEU A 73 26.51 -2.33 10.47
C LEU A 73 27.28 -3.38 11.27
N PRO A 74 28.60 -3.28 11.51
CA PRO A 74 29.40 -4.38 12.04
C PRO A 74 29.08 -4.80 13.49
N ASN A 75 28.49 -3.93 14.31
CA ASN A 75 28.26 -4.20 15.73
C ASN A 75 26.84 -4.71 16.04
N THR A 76 25.86 -4.37 15.20
CA THR A 76 24.45 -4.70 15.42
C THR A 76 24.10 -6.05 14.80
N ARG A 77 23.27 -6.84 15.49
CA ARG A 77 22.78 -8.12 14.93
C ARG A 77 21.85 -7.82 13.75
N LEU A 78 22.01 -8.53 12.63
CA LEU A 78 21.09 -8.42 11.51
C LEU A 78 20.00 -9.48 11.59
N GLN A 79 18.74 -9.03 11.61
CA GLN A 79 17.56 -9.87 11.64
C GLN A 79 16.91 -9.97 10.25
N MET A 80 16.38 -11.15 9.94
CA MET A 80 15.47 -11.34 8.81
C MET A 80 14.15 -12.00 9.20
N LEU A 81 13.11 -11.71 8.43
CA LEU A 81 11.84 -12.47 8.46
C LEU A 81 11.89 -13.62 7.44
N LEU A 82 11.68 -14.85 7.91
CA LEU A 82 11.73 -16.08 7.10
C LEU A 82 10.46 -16.91 7.26
N ARG A 83 9.82 -17.29 6.16
CA ARG A 83 8.79 -18.35 6.19
C ARG A 83 9.48 -19.70 6.28
N GLY A 84 9.10 -20.53 7.25
CA GLY A 84 9.82 -21.77 7.59
C GLY A 84 10.12 -22.67 6.39
N GLN A 85 9.07 -23.07 5.66
CA GLN A 85 9.22 -23.96 4.50
C GLN A 85 9.10 -23.25 3.15
N ASN A 86 8.53 -22.05 3.12
CA ASN A 86 8.36 -21.24 1.91
C ASN A 86 9.49 -20.23 1.69
N LEU A 87 10.38 -20.04 2.67
CA LEU A 87 11.46 -19.06 2.63
C LEU A 87 10.94 -17.67 2.22
N LEU A 88 11.30 -17.23 1.02
CA LEU A 88 10.90 -15.94 0.45
C LEU A 88 9.93 -16.09 -0.74
N GLY A 89 9.63 -17.32 -1.17
CA GLY A 89 8.70 -17.59 -2.28
C GLY A 89 7.29 -18.00 -1.82
N TYR A 90 6.45 -18.46 -2.76
CA TYR A 90 5.02 -18.66 -2.51
C TYR A 90 4.59 -20.14 -2.34
N ARG A 91 5.50 -21.09 -2.58
CA ARG A 91 5.28 -22.54 -2.40
C ARG A 91 6.17 -23.11 -1.31
N HIS A 92 5.90 -24.34 -0.89
CA HIS A 92 6.84 -25.11 -0.07
C HIS A 92 8.04 -25.52 -0.93
N TYR A 93 9.23 -25.46 -0.33
CA TYR A 93 10.48 -25.94 -0.92
C TYR A 93 10.94 -27.22 -0.24
N SER A 94 11.69 -28.06 -0.95
CA SER A 94 12.35 -29.22 -0.36
C SER A 94 13.37 -28.82 0.71
N ASP A 95 13.66 -29.74 1.62
CA ASP A 95 14.52 -29.48 2.78
C ASP A 95 15.96 -29.08 2.41
N ASP A 96 16.50 -29.55 1.28
CA ASP A 96 17.83 -29.17 0.80
C ASP A 96 17.89 -27.71 0.33
N VAL A 97 16.81 -27.18 -0.25
CA VAL A 97 16.70 -25.76 -0.62
C VAL A 97 16.63 -24.89 0.63
N VAL A 98 15.83 -25.28 1.64
CA VAL A 98 15.74 -24.56 2.93
C VAL A 98 17.10 -24.50 3.62
N LYS A 99 17.81 -25.64 3.70
CA LYS A 99 19.15 -25.71 4.30
C LYS A 99 20.16 -24.84 3.54
N ALA A 100 20.17 -24.92 2.21
CA ALA A 100 21.07 -24.12 1.38
C ALA A 100 20.81 -22.61 1.54
N PHE A 101 19.54 -22.20 1.53
CA PHE A 101 19.16 -20.79 1.70
C PHE A 101 19.60 -20.25 3.07
N VAL A 102 19.26 -20.94 4.16
CA VAL A 102 19.63 -20.51 5.52
C VAL A 102 21.14 -20.45 5.69
N ALA A 103 21.88 -21.44 5.18
CA ALA A 103 23.33 -21.44 5.23
C ALA A 103 23.93 -20.22 4.51
N LYS A 104 23.43 -19.88 3.31
CA LYS A 104 23.89 -18.69 2.57
C LYS A 104 23.51 -17.38 3.25
N ALA A 105 22.30 -17.27 3.79
CA ALA A 105 21.88 -16.08 4.54
C ALA A 105 22.76 -15.86 5.79
N ALA A 106 23.08 -16.93 6.51
CA ALA A 106 23.93 -16.87 7.70
C ALA A 106 25.37 -16.45 7.36
N VAL A 107 25.96 -17.02 6.29
CA VAL A 107 27.31 -16.67 5.82
C VAL A 107 27.39 -15.22 5.36
N ASN A 108 26.34 -14.70 4.72
CA ASN A 108 26.32 -13.33 4.21
C ASN A 108 26.02 -12.26 5.28
N GLY A 109 25.63 -12.66 6.49
CA GLY A 109 25.60 -11.74 7.64
C GLY A 109 24.34 -11.73 8.49
N ILE A 110 23.33 -12.56 8.20
CA ILE A 110 22.15 -12.68 9.06
C ILE A 110 22.53 -13.40 10.36
N ASP A 111 22.15 -12.79 11.48
CA ASP A 111 22.39 -13.31 12.83
C ASP A 111 21.12 -13.87 13.48
N VAL A 112 19.97 -13.28 13.16
CA VAL A 112 18.68 -13.64 13.73
C VAL A 112 17.70 -13.99 12.63
N PHE A 113 17.15 -15.20 12.70
CA PHE A 113 16.12 -15.66 11.79
C PHE A 113 14.80 -15.71 12.54
N ARG A 114 13.89 -14.79 12.22
CA ARG A 114 12.51 -14.85 12.70
C ARG A 114 11.71 -15.79 11.79
N ILE A 115 11.47 -17.00 12.27
CA ILE A 115 10.90 -18.11 11.50
C ILE A 115 9.42 -18.24 11.84
N PHE A 116 8.56 -18.06 10.84
CA PHE A 116 7.11 -18.18 10.98
C PHE A 116 6.51 -19.11 9.93
N ASP A 117 5.28 -19.56 10.19
CA ASP A 117 4.48 -20.33 9.26
C ASP A 117 3.11 -19.68 9.13
N ALA A 118 2.58 -19.56 7.91
CA ALA A 118 1.35 -18.82 7.66
C ALA A 118 0.11 -19.46 8.31
N MET A 119 0.20 -20.75 8.65
CA MET A 119 -0.84 -21.55 9.30
C MET A 119 -0.58 -21.74 10.80
N ASN A 120 0.51 -21.20 11.34
CA ASN A 120 1.07 -21.58 12.64
C ASN A 120 1.36 -23.10 12.76
N ASP A 121 1.59 -23.81 11.65
CA ASP A 121 1.96 -25.22 11.68
C ASP A 121 3.46 -25.38 12.01
N VAL A 122 3.74 -25.66 13.29
CA VAL A 122 5.10 -25.82 13.83
C VAL A 122 5.92 -26.88 13.07
N ARG A 123 5.29 -27.83 12.37
CA ARG A 123 6.01 -28.83 11.55
C ARG A 123 6.77 -28.18 10.40
N ASN A 124 6.22 -27.13 9.80
CA ASN A 124 6.84 -26.38 8.69
C ASN A 124 8.03 -25.52 9.16
N LEU A 125 8.19 -25.30 10.47
CA LEU A 125 9.33 -24.55 11.02
C LEU A 125 10.58 -25.42 11.20
N ARG A 126 10.40 -26.75 11.28
CA ARG A 126 11.43 -27.69 11.74
C ARG A 126 12.78 -27.52 11.03
N VAL A 127 12.78 -27.55 9.69
CA VAL A 127 14.03 -27.58 8.92
C VAL A 127 14.73 -26.25 8.90
N ALA A 128 13.98 -25.14 8.90
CA ALA A 128 14.56 -23.82 9.06
C ALA A 128 15.22 -23.66 10.44
N ILE A 129 14.55 -24.10 11.52
CA ILE A 129 15.12 -24.07 12.88
C ILE A 129 16.41 -24.89 12.91
N GLU A 130 16.38 -26.16 12.48
CA GLU A 130 17.55 -27.05 12.44
C GLU A 130 18.72 -26.42 11.65
N ALA A 131 18.44 -25.83 10.48
CA ALA A 131 19.46 -25.20 9.64
C ALA A 131 20.06 -23.93 10.29
N VAL A 132 19.25 -23.12 10.97
CA VAL A 132 19.71 -21.90 11.66
C VAL A 132 20.60 -22.29 12.84
N LYS A 133 20.19 -23.29 13.63
CA LYS A 133 20.99 -23.83 14.73
C LYS A 133 22.30 -24.44 14.24
N ALA A 134 22.27 -25.18 13.13
CA ALA A 134 23.47 -25.73 12.49
C ALA A 134 24.44 -24.65 12.00
N ALA A 135 23.92 -23.48 11.59
CA ALA A 135 24.72 -22.32 11.21
C ALA A 135 25.25 -21.50 12.40
N GLY A 136 24.94 -21.91 13.64
CA GLY A 136 25.35 -21.18 14.86
C GLY A 136 24.65 -19.83 15.02
N LYS A 137 23.48 -19.64 14.42
CA LYS A 137 22.70 -18.39 14.46
C LYS A 137 21.48 -18.51 15.37
N HIS A 138 20.81 -17.38 15.61
CA HIS A 138 19.67 -17.29 16.53
C HIS A 138 18.36 -17.64 15.82
N ALA A 139 17.71 -18.73 16.25
CA ALA A 139 16.40 -19.12 15.74
C ALA A 139 15.29 -18.51 16.61
N GLN A 140 14.50 -17.60 16.06
CA GLN A 140 13.34 -17.04 16.74
C GLN A 140 12.06 -17.66 16.18
N GLY A 141 11.41 -18.51 16.99
CA GLY A 141 10.10 -19.08 16.65
C GLY A 141 9.02 -18.00 16.71
N THR A 142 8.02 -18.07 15.83
CA THR A 142 7.04 -17.00 15.70
C THR A 142 5.61 -17.53 15.74
N ILE A 143 4.81 -16.95 16.62
CA ILE A 143 3.35 -17.09 16.63
C ILE A 143 2.76 -15.96 15.78
N CYS A 144 2.07 -16.29 14.69
CA CYS A 144 1.24 -15.33 13.99
C CYS A 144 -0.06 -15.13 14.79
N TYR A 145 -0.20 -13.96 15.42
CA TYR A 145 -1.36 -13.62 16.23
C TYR A 145 -2.57 -13.29 15.36
N THR A 146 -3.74 -13.76 15.78
CA THR A 146 -5.03 -13.43 15.17
C THR A 146 -6.16 -13.79 16.13
N THR A 147 -7.39 -13.35 15.83
CA THR A 147 -8.58 -13.64 16.66
C THR A 147 -9.59 -14.48 15.89
N SER A 148 -10.15 -15.49 16.56
CA SER A 148 -11.25 -16.36 16.07
C SER A 148 -11.66 -17.32 17.20
N PRO A 149 -12.75 -18.10 17.06
CA PRO A 149 -13.15 -19.11 18.04
C PRO A 149 -12.08 -20.18 18.36
N VAL A 150 -11.09 -20.41 17.50
CA VAL A 150 -10.03 -21.42 17.69
C VAL A 150 -8.69 -20.84 18.17
N HIS A 151 -8.56 -19.50 18.21
CA HIS A 151 -7.33 -18.82 18.59
C HIS A 151 -7.45 -18.27 20.01
N THR A 152 -7.22 -19.13 21.00
CA THR A 152 -7.25 -18.79 22.43
C THR A 152 -5.84 -18.63 22.99
N VAL A 153 -5.74 -18.06 24.19
CA VAL A 153 -4.45 -17.94 24.91
C VAL A 153 -3.78 -19.30 25.07
N GLU A 154 -4.54 -20.33 25.44
CA GLU A 154 -4.05 -21.70 25.63
C GLU A 154 -3.48 -22.26 24.31
N SER A 155 -4.17 -22.02 23.19
CA SER A 155 -3.70 -22.46 21.88
C SER A 155 -2.37 -21.82 21.49
N PHE A 156 -2.17 -20.53 21.81
CA PHE A 156 -0.93 -19.83 21.54
C PHE A 156 0.19 -20.26 22.50
N VAL A 157 -0.12 -20.54 23.76
CA VAL A 157 0.84 -21.11 24.73
C VAL A 157 1.34 -22.47 24.25
N GLU A 158 0.44 -23.33 23.76
CA GLU A 158 0.81 -24.64 23.21
C GLU A 158 1.72 -24.51 21.99
N LEU A 159 1.47 -23.55 21.09
CA LEU A 159 2.40 -23.25 19.99
C LEU A 159 3.78 -22.83 20.52
N GLY A 160 3.84 -21.99 21.56
CA GLY A 160 5.07 -21.60 22.23
C GLY A 160 5.85 -22.79 22.79
N ARG A 161 5.18 -23.70 23.49
CA ARG A 161 5.79 -24.94 24.01
C ARG A 161 6.38 -25.80 22.91
N ARG A 162 5.60 -26.05 21.85
CA ARG A 162 6.04 -26.86 20.71
C ARG A 162 7.21 -26.24 19.95
N MET A 163 7.33 -24.92 19.91
CA MET A 163 8.50 -24.23 19.34
C MET A 163 9.71 -24.35 20.27
N GLN A 164 9.54 -24.21 21.59
CA GLN A 164 10.60 -24.42 22.58
C GLN A 164 11.18 -25.85 22.49
N GLU A 165 10.33 -26.86 22.38
CA GLU A 165 10.74 -28.27 22.19
C GLU A 165 11.59 -28.48 20.94
N LYS A 166 11.42 -27.64 19.91
CA LYS A 166 12.24 -27.66 18.69
C LYS A 166 13.56 -26.92 18.82
N GLY A 167 13.82 -26.27 19.96
CA GLY A 167 15.08 -25.62 20.26
C GLY A 167 15.25 -24.22 19.65
N VAL A 168 14.15 -23.45 19.54
CA VAL A 168 14.26 -22.00 19.25
C VAL A 168 14.90 -21.28 20.44
N ASP A 169 15.62 -20.20 20.16
CA ASP A 169 16.36 -19.38 21.14
C ASP A 169 15.50 -18.27 21.76
N SER A 170 14.39 -17.92 21.10
CA SER A 170 13.41 -16.96 21.59
C SER A 170 12.07 -17.13 20.87
N LEU A 171 11.01 -16.55 21.40
CA LEU A 171 9.69 -16.57 20.80
C LEU A 171 9.24 -15.14 20.44
N ALA A 172 8.65 -14.95 19.26
CA ALA A 172 7.99 -13.72 18.84
C ALA A 172 6.48 -13.90 18.74
N ILE A 173 5.72 -12.97 19.31
CA ILE A 173 4.31 -12.77 18.98
C ILE A 173 4.29 -11.78 17.81
N LYS A 174 3.94 -12.26 16.62
CA LYS A 174 3.81 -11.46 15.40
C LYS A 174 2.35 -11.15 15.14
N ASP A 175 1.94 -9.95 15.51
CA ASP A 175 0.65 -9.35 15.18
C ASP A 175 0.78 -8.52 13.88
N MET A 176 0.73 -9.24 12.76
CA MET A 176 0.93 -8.69 11.42
C MET A 176 -0.14 -7.70 10.95
N ALA A 177 -1.30 -7.68 11.60
CA ALA A 177 -2.43 -6.83 11.21
C ALA A 177 -2.67 -5.67 12.20
N GLY A 178 -2.13 -5.74 13.42
CA GLY A 178 -2.44 -4.79 14.48
C GLY A 178 -3.75 -5.12 15.19
N LEU A 179 -3.99 -6.41 15.46
CA LEU A 179 -5.20 -6.94 16.09
C LEU A 179 -5.08 -7.06 17.61
N LEU A 180 -3.86 -7.07 18.16
CA LEU A 180 -3.69 -7.12 19.60
C LEU A 180 -4.37 -5.92 20.26
N THR A 181 -5.00 -6.21 21.40
CA THR A 181 -5.46 -5.17 22.33
C THR A 181 -4.58 -5.20 23.58
N PRO A 182 -4.45 -4.08 24.31
CA PRO A 182 -3.47 -4.01 25.39
C PRO A 182 -3.68 -5.06 26.50
N TYR A 183 -4.94 -5.34 26.86
CA TYR A 183 -5.26 -6.32 27.90
C TYR A 183 -5.09 -7.77 27.42
N ALA A 184 -5.51 -8.10 26.20
CA ALA A 184 -5.26 -9.41 25.61
C ALA A 184 -3.75 -9.68 25.45
N THR A 185 -2.97 -8.64 25.16
CA THR A 185 -1.51 -8.74 25.09
C THR A 185 -0.91 -9.09 26.45
N ALA A 186 -1.30 -8.39 27.52
CA ALA A 186 -0.81 -8.70 28.86
C ALA A 186 -1.16 -10.12 29.29
N GLU A 187 -2.38 -10.57 29.02
CA GLU A 187 -2.84 -11.92 29.34
C GLU A 187 -2.01 -12.98 28.61
N LEU A 188 -1.85 -12.84 27.28
CA LEU A 188 -1.08 -13.78 26.46
C LEU A 188 0.38 -13.83 26.87
N VAL A 189 1.02 -12.67 27.08
CA VAL A 189 2.44 -12.60 27.48
C VAL A 189 2.63 -13.25 28.84
N LYS A 190 1.77 -12.95 29.83
CA LYS A 190 1.86 -13.55 31.16
C LYS A 190 1.70 -15.07 31.10
N ALA A 191 0.74 -15.56 30.31
CA ALA A 191 0.51 -16.98 30.12
C ALA A 191 1.71 -17.67 29.46
N LEU A 192 2.31 -17.07 28.43
CA LEU A 192 3.53 -17.59 27.80
C LEU A 192 4.69 -17.62 28.80
N LYS A 193 4.99 -16.51 29.48
CA LYS A 193 6.10 -16.43 30.44
C LYS A 193 5.96 -17.38 31.63
N ALA A 194 4.75 -17.86 31.93
CA ALA A 194 4.51 -18.88 32.95
C ALA A 194 4.88 -20.30 32.49
N GLU A 195 4.88 -20.56 31.17
CA GLU A 195 4.94 -21.92 30.61
C GLU A 195 6.17 -22.20 29.76
N ILE A 196 6.88 -21.16 29.30
CA ILE A 196 8.13 -21.26 28.54
C ILE A 196 9.24 -20.41 29.17
N ASP A 197 10.48 -20.88 29.05
CA ASP A 197 11.69 -20.23 29.58
C ASP A 197 12.48 -19.51 28.46
N LEU A 198 11.74 -18.91 27.53
CA LEU A 198 12.31 -18.19 26.40
C LEU A 198 12.09 -16.68 26.54
N PRO A 199 13.00 -15.86 26.00
CA PRO A 199 12.72 -14.44 25.78
C PRO A 199 11.52 -14.26 24.83
N VAL A 200 10.59 -13.37 25.20
CA VAL A 200 9.39 -13.07 24.41
C VAL A 200 9.51 -11.70 23.75
N PHE A 201 9.32 -11.69 22.43
CA PHE A 201 9.39 -10.53 21.55
C PHE A 201 8.00 -10.11 21.10
N ILE A 202 7.73 -8.81 21.11
CA ILE A 202 6.47 -8.24 20.62
C ILE A 202 6.70 -7.54 19.30
N HIS A 203 6.10 -8.07 18.26
CA HIS A 203 6.06 -7.47 16.94
C HIS A 203 4.60 -7.18 16.59
N SER A 204 4.21 -5.91 16.57
CA SER A 204 2.83 -5.52 16.31
C SER A 204 2.81 -4.26 15.48
N HIS A 205 2.00 -4.31 14.42
CA HIS A 205 1.72 -3.14 13.61
C HIS A 205 0.79 -2.18 14.38
N ASP A 206 0.96 -0.89 14.16
CA ASP A 206 0.17 0.15 14.82
C ASP A 206 -1.07 0.55 14.01
N THR A 207 -1.59 -0.38 13.18
CA THR A 207 -2.68 -0.10 12.23
C THR A 207 -3.91 0.42 12.96
N ALA A 208 -4.26 -0.18 14.10
CA ALA A 208 -5.38 0.26 14.92
C ALA A 208 -5.02 1.43 15.87
N GLY A 209 -3.77 1.92 15.87
CA GLY A 209 -3.25 2.87 16.85
C GLY A 209 -3.08 2.29 18.26
N LEU A 210 -3.01 0.96 18.38
CA LEU A 210 -2.94 0.25 19.66
C LEU A 210 -1.57 -0.37 19.96
N GLY A 211 -0.66 -0.41 19.00
CA GLY A 211 0.61 -1.14 19.07
C GLY A 211 1.49 -0.70 20.24
N ALA A 212 1.66 0.62 20.43
CA ALA A 212 2.47 1.16 21.54
C ALA A 212 1.87 0.79 22.92
N MET A 213 0.54 0.83 23.05
CA MET A 213 -0.15 0.42 24.28
C MET A 213 -0.01 -1.08 24.51
N CYS A 214 -0.09 -1.90 23.46
CA CYS A 214 0.13 -3.34 23.55
C CYS A 214 1.56 -3.66 23.99
N GLN A 215 2.56 -2.98 23.43
CA GLN A 215 3.96 -3.11 23.83
C GLN A 215 4.17 -2.75 25.29
N LEU A 216 3.59 -1.63 25.76
CA LEU A 216 3.70 -1.23 27.17
C LEU A 216 3.08 -2.29 28.10
N LYS A 217 1.87 -2.77 27.80
CA LYS A 217 1.21 -3.83 28.60
C LYS A 217 1.96 -5.16 28.52
N ALA A 218 2.60 -5.47 27.40
CA ALA A 218 3.46 -6.64 27.26
C ALA A 218 4.71 -6.55 28.15
N ILE A 219 5.37 -5.39 28.16
CA ILE A 219 6.54 -5.12 29.00
C ILE A 219 6.18 -5.32 30.48
N GLU A 220 5.08 -4.71 30.93
CA GLU A 220 4.56 -4.90 32.31
C GLU A 220 4.20 -6.36 32.62
N ALA A 221 3.78 -7.13 31.61
CA ALA A 221 3.47 -8.56 31.73
C ALA A 221 4.72 -9.47 31.64
N GLY A 222 5.92 -8.89 31.44
CA GLY A 222 7.17 -9.63 31.45
C GLY A 222 7.76 -9.97 30.07
N ALA A 223 7.32 -9.31 29.00
CA ALA A 223 8.02 -9.36 27.72
C ALA A 223 9.48 -8.87 27.86
N ASP A 224 10.33 -9.28 26.94
CA ASP A 224 11.77 -9.03 26.99
C ASP A 224 12.23 -8.03 25.92
N HIS A 225 11.51 -8.00 24.79
CA HIS A 225 11.88 -7.24 23.60
C HIS A 225 10.66 -6.68 22.87
N ILE A 226 10.85 -5.54 22.21
CA ILE A 226 9.84 -4.92 21.34
C ILE A 226 10.45 -4.60 19.96
N ASP A 227 9.64 -4.72 18.93
CA ASP A 227 9.96 -4.22 17.60
C ASP A 227 9.37 -2.82 17.40
N THR A 228 10.17 -1.88 16.92
CA THR A 228 9.73 -0.50 16.65
C THR A 228 10.21 -0.06 15.27
N ALA A 229 9.84 1.14 14.86
CA ALA A 229 10.39 1.80 13.67
C ALA A 229 10.79 3.22 14.02
N ILE A 230 11.89 3.72 13.44
CA ILE A 230 12.22 5.15 13.47
C ILE A 230 10.99 5.98 13.09
N SER A 231 10.67 6.99 13.91
CA SER A 231 9.42 7.76 13.87
C SER A 231 8.99 8.23 12.48
N SER A 232 9.93 8.68 11.65
CA SER A 232 9.65 9.10 10.26
C SER A 232 9.01 8.02 9.37
N PHE A 233 9.12 6.74 9.74
CA PHE A 233 8.48 5.59 9.10
C PHE A 233 7.68 4.74 10.12
N ALA A 234 7.20 5.33 11.21
CA ALA A 234 6.38 4.65 12.21
C ALA A 234 4.86 4.89 11.99
N TRP A 235 4.06 4.22 12.83
CA TRP A 235 2.59 4.33 12.94
C TRP A 235 1.79 3.85 11.74
N GLY A 236 0.46 3.79 11.93
CA GLY A 236 -0.47 3.24 10.96
C GLY A 236 -0.07 1.80 10.63
N THR A 237 0.01 1.45 9.35
CA THR A 237 0.44 0.10 8.95
C THR A 237 1.90 -0.24 9.25
N SER A 238 2.70 0.67 9.81
CA SER A 238 4.06 0.38 10.32
C SER A 238 4.04 -0.02 11.80
N HIS A 239 5.18 0.11 12.49
CA HIS A 239 5.39 -0.20 13.90
C HIS A 239 5.27 1.05 14.80
N PRO A 240 5.11 0.89 16.12
CA PRO A 240 5.27 1.99 17.06
C PRO A 240 6.62 2.71 16.90
N GLY A 241 6.62 4.03 17.13
CA GLY A 241 7.83 4.85 17.01
C GLY A 241 8.90 4.50 18.04
N THR A 242 10.13 4.25 17.59
CA THR A 242 11.29 3.96 18.44
C THR A 242 11.51 5.08 19.46
N GLU A 243 11.53 6.33 19.02
CA GLU A 243 11.69 7.52 19.84
C GLU A 243 10.60 7.63 20.92
N SER A 244 9.36 7.32 20.55
CA SER A 244 8.21 7.36 21.48
C SER A 244 8.34 6.31 22.57
N MET A 245 8.71 5.08 22.23
CA MET A 245 8.89 4.01 23.21
C MET A 245 10.10 4.24 24.11
N VAL A 246 11.22 4.73 23.55
CA VAL A 246 12.41 5.11 24.33
C VAL A 246 12.07 6.23 25.32
N ALA A 247 11.35 7.26 24.88
CA ALA A 247 10.92 8.35 25.75
C ALA A 247 9.94 7.87 26.83
N ALA A 248 8.99 6.98 26.50
CA ALA A 248 8.00 6.46 27.43
C ALA A 248 8.61 5.60 28.55
N LEU A 249 9.68 4.86 28.25
CA LEU A 249 10.33 3.96 29.21
C LEU A 249 11.48 4.64 29.99
N ARG A 250 11.92 5.83 29.58
CA ARG A 250 13.05 6.55 30.19
C ARG A 250 12.81 6.80 31.69
N GLY A 251 13.78 6.45 32.52
CA GLY A 251 13.73 6.62 33.98
C GLY A 251 12.86 5.59 34.73
N SER A 252 12.20 4.67 34.00
CA SER A 252 11.48 3.55 34.61
C SER A 252 12.41 2.34 34.84
N GLU A 253 11.90 1.29 35.49
CA GLU A 253 12.63 0.02 35.64
C GLU A 253 12.88 -0.72 34.32
N TYR A 254 12.17 -0.31 33.26
CA TYR A 254 12.20 -0.88 31.90
C TYR A 254 13.01 -0.02 30.92
N ASP A 255 13.72 1.00 31.40
CA ASP A 255 14.46 1.95 30.56
C ASP A 255 15.35 1.24 29.54
N THR A 256 15.19 1.60 28.26
CA THR A 256 15.95 1.03 27.14
C THR A 256 17.41 1.51 27.12
N GLY A 257 17.72 2.62 27.78
CA GLY A 257 19.04 3.26 27.78
C GLY A 257 19.54 3.68 26.39
N LEU A 258 18.65 3.76 25.38
CA LEU A 258 19.01 4.23 24.05
C LEU A 258 19.09 5.77 24.01
N ASP A 259 19.99 6.28 23.19
CA ASP A 259 20.19 7.72 23.01
C ASP A 259 19.07 8.33 22.15
N LEU A 260 18.19 9.10 22.79
CA LEU A 260 17.06 9.74 22.13
C LEU A 260 17.48 10.86 21.16
N GLU A 261 18.59 11.56 21.42
CA GLU A 261 19.08 12.64 20.54
C GLU A 261 19.66 12.04 19.24
N LEU A 262 20.44 10.96 19.36
CA LEU A 262 20.92 10.20 18.21
C LEU A 262 19.75 9.65 17.38
N LEU A 263 18.73 9.10 18.03
CA LEU A 263 17.53 8.59 17.35
C LEU A 263 16.79 9.70 16.60
N GLN A 264 16.65 10.89 17.17
CA GLN A 264 16.03 12.03 16.48
C GLN A 264 16.83 12.48 15.26
N GLU A 265 18.17 12.46 15.33
CA GLU A 265 19.03 12.75 14.18
C GLU A 265 18.82 11.73 13.04
N ILE A 266 18.72 10.44 13.38
CA ILE A 266 18.39 9.37 12.43
C ILE A 266 16.97 9.58 11.86
N GLY A 267 16.01 9.95 12.70
CA GLY A 267 14.64 10.27 12.29
C GLY A 267 14.56 11.40 11.27
N LEU A 268 15.34 12.47 11.46
CA LEU A 268 15.42 13.59 10.50
C LEU A 268 16.01 13.16 9.14
N TYR A 269 17.02 12.28 9.15
CA TYR A 269 17.56 11.72 7.92
C TYR A 269 16.48 10.95 7.14
N PHE A 270 15.79 10.02 7.81
CA PHE A 270 14.77 9.22 7.14
C PHE A 270 13.53 10.03 6.76
N TYR A 271 13.20 11.10 7.48
CA TYR A 271 12.16 12.05 7.08
C TYR A 271 12.48 12.70 5.72
N ALA A 272 13.75 13.06 5.46
CA ALA A 272 14.17 13.58 4.16
C ALA A 272 14.14 12.48 3.08
N VAL A 273 14.59 11.27 3.40
CA VAL A 273 14.54 10.11 2.49
C VAL A 273 13.11 9.81 2.06
N ARG A 274 12.15 9.76 3.00
CA ARG A 274 10.75 9.42 2.74
C ARG A 274 10.13 10.28 1.64
N LYS A 275 10.46 11.57 1.58
CA LYS A 275 9.97 12.50 0.56
C LYS A 275 10.33 12.08 -0.87
N ARG A 276 11.44 11.37 -1.07
CA ARG A 276 11.86 10.85 -2.39
C ARG A 276 10.95 9.73 -2.88
N TYR A 277 10.21 9.07 -1.99
CA TYR A 277 9.36 7.91 -2.25
C TYR A 277 7.87 8.26 -2.27
N HIS A 278 7.52 9.55 -2.37
CA HIS A 278 6.14 10.05 -2.29
C HIS A 278 5.14 9.31 -3.19
N GLN A 279 5.56 8.88 -4.37
CA GLN A 279 4.73 8.14 -5.33
C GLN A 279 4.24 6.77 -4.83
N PHE A 280 4.84 6.25 -3.76
CA PHE A 280 4.50 4.95 -3.18
C PHE A 280 3.74 5.07 -1.85
N GLU A 281 3.51 6.30 -1.38
CA GLU A 281 2.64 6.54 -0.22
C GLU A 281 1.19 6.15 -0.58
N SER A 282 0.44 5.71 0.44
CA SER A 282 -0.94 5.28 0.27
C SER A 282 -1.77 5.74 1.46
N GLU A 283 -2.97 6.27 1.20
CA GLU A 283 -3.91 6.70 2.27
C GLU A 283 -4.31 5.53 3.19
N PHE A 284 -4.31 4.30 2.67
CA PHE A 284 -4.54 3.07 3.44
C PHE A 284 -3.43 2.72 4.44
N THR A 285 -2.34 3.50 4.49
CA THR A 285 -1.24 3.27 5.44
C THR A 285 -1.44 3.98 6.78
N ALA A 286 -2.41 4.89 6.88
CA ALA A 286 -2.75 5.60 8.10
C ALA A 286 -3.39 4.68 9.16
N VAL A 287 -3.66 5.24 10.34
CA VAL A 287 -4.39 4.54 11.41
C VAL A 287 -5.81 4.23 10.92
N ASP A 288 -6.19 2.96 11.00
CA ASP A 288 -7.49 2.43 10.62
C ASP A 288 -7.98 1.40 11.65
N THR A 289 -8.91 1.82 12.51
CA THR A 289 -9.49 0.96 13.55
C THR A 289 -10.43 -0.10 12.99
N ARG A 290 -10.87 0.00 11.73
CA ARG A 290 -11.74 -1.01 11.10
C ARG A 290 -11.06 -2.38 11.00
N VAL A 291 -9.72 -2.43 11.08
CA VAL A 291 -8.95 -3.68 11.14
C VAL A 291 -9.38 -4.57 12.31
N GLN A 292 -9.83 -4.00 13.42
CA GLN A 292 -10.35 -4.74 14.58
C GLN A 292 -11.65 -5.49 14.27
N VAL A 293 -12.38 -5.06 13.23
CA VAL A 293 -13.65 -5.67 12.81
C VAL A 293 -13.43 -6.59 11.62
N ASN A 294 -12.81 -6.10 10.55
CA ASN A 294 -12.64 -6.86 9.30
C ASN A 294 -11.45 -7.85 9.33
N GLN A 295 -10.50 -7.63 10.24
CA GLN A 295 -9.26 -8.40 10.40
C GLN A 295 -8.38 -8.46 9.14
N VAL A 296 -8.55 -7.52 8.21
CA VAL A 296 -7.82 -7.44 6.95
C VAL A 296 -6.55 -6.61 7.14
N PRO A 297 -5.35 -7.18 6.93
CA PRO A 297 -4.10 -6.40 7.01
C PRO A 297 -4.07 -5.26 5.98
N GLY A 298 -3.43 -4.13 6.31
CA GLY A 298 -3.41 -2.93 5.43
C GLY A 298 -2.89 -3.20 4.01
N GLY A 299 -1.78 -3.93 3.87
CA GLY A 299 -1.24 -4.29 2.53
C GLY A 299 -2.13 -5.22 1.71
N MET A 300 -3.08 -5.92 2.35
CA MET A 300 -4.10 -6.71 1.65
C MET A 300 -5.23 -5.82 1.13
N MET A 301 -5.60 -4.77 1.87
CA MET A 301 -6.66 -3.81 1.49
C MET A 301 -6.36 -3.13 0.16
N SER A 302 -5.17 -2.56 0.00
CA SER A 302 -4.75 -1.85 -1.22
C SER A 302 -4.73 -2.78 -2.45
N ASN A 303 -4.25 -4.01 -2.27
CA ASN A 303 -4.25 -5.03 -3.32
C ASN A 303 -5.67 -5.42 -3.77
N LEU A 304 -6.58 -5.64 -2.81
CA LEU A 304 -7.99 -5.98 -3.12
C LEU A 304 -8.72 -4.83 -3.81
N ALA A 305 -8.48 -3.59 -3.36
CA ALA A 305 -9.04 -2.39 -3.99
C ALA A 305 -8.58 -2.28 -5.45
N ASN A 306 -7.29 -2.50 -5.73
CA ASN A 306 -6.77 -2.50 -7.10
C ASN A 306 -7.40 -3.62 -7.97
N GLN A 307 -7.52 -4.84 -7.44
CA GLN A 307 -8.15 -5.96 -8.15
C GLN A 307 -9.61 -5.67 -8.52
N LEU A 308 -10.39 -5.06 -7.62
CA LEU A 308 -11.77 -4.67 -7.91
C LEU A 308 -11.83 -3.50 -8.89
N LYS A 309 -10.91 -2.55 -8.79
CA LYS A 309 -10.82 -1.41 -9.70
C LYS A 309 -10.56 -1.85 -11.14
N GLU A 310 -9.61 -2.77 -11.35
CA GLU A 310 -9.32 -3.36 -12.67
C GLU A 310 -10.55 -4.04 -13.31
N GLN A 311 -11.51 -4.46 -12.48
CA GLN A 311 -12.73 -5.13 -12.92
C GLN A 311 -13.97 -4.20 -12.87
N GLY A 312 -13.80 -2.89 -12.67
CA GLY A 312 -14.90 -1.93 -12.60
C GLY A 312 -15.85 -2.12 -11.41
N ALA A 313 -15.42 -2.86 -10.39
CA ALA A 313 -16.25 -3.31 -9.27
C ALA A 313 -15.83 -2.71 -7.92
N LEU A 314 -15.07 -1.60 -7.92
CA LEU A 314 -14.58 -0.98 -6.69
C LEU A 314 -15.69 -0.62 -5.69
N HIS A 315 -16.87 -0.23 -6.18
CA HIS A 315 -18.06 0.05 -5.37
C HIS A 315 -18.51 -1.15 -4.50
N ARG A 316 -18.05 -2.36 -4.80
CA ARG A 316 -18.37 -3.61 -4.09
C ARG A 316 -17.35 -4.00 -3.02
N ILE A 317 -16.36 -3.14 -2.73
CA ILE A 317 -15.30 -3.41 -1.75
C ILE A 317 -15.85 -3.80 -0.36
N ASN A 318 -16.94 -3.17 0.08
CA ASN A 318 -17.57 -3.48 1.37
C ASN A 318 -18.19 -4.89 1.40
N GLU A 319 -18.69 -5.40 0.27
CA GLU A 319 -19.15 -6.79 0.15
C GLU A 319 -17.98 -7.75 0.32
N VAL A 320 -16.80 -7.42 -0.24
CA VAL A 320 -15.58 -8.22 -0.08
C VAL A 320 -15.13 -8.25 1.37
N PHE A 321 -15.17 -7.13 2.09
CA PHE A 321 -14.85 -7.11 3.52
C PHE A 321 -15.81 -7.94 4.37
N ALA A 322 -17.08 -8.02 3.99
CA ALA A 322 -18.05 -8.88 4.66
C ALA A 322 -17.87 -10.38 4.32
N GLU A 323 -17.31 -10.68 3.15
CA GLU A 323 -17.09 -12.06 2.68
C GLU A 323 -15.78 -12.67 3.20
N ILE A 324 -14.73 -11.88 3.42
CA ILE A 324 -13.42 -12.35 3.92
C ILE A 324 -13.55 -13.17 5.22
N PRO A 325 -14.24 -12.71 6.28
CA PRO A 325 -14.41 -13.50 7.50
C PRO A 325 -15.10 -14.84 7.26
N ARG A 326 -16.05 -14.91 6.32
CA ARG A 326 -16.80 -16.13 5.99
C ARG A 326 -15.94 -17.14 5.23
N VAL A 327 -15.15 -16.67 4.26
CA VAL A 327 -14.18 -17.52 3.56
C VAL A 327 -13.12 -18.02 4.54
N ARG A 328 -12.65 -17.16 5.43
CA ARG A 328 -11.69 -17.52 6.47
C ARG A 328 -12.25 -18.59 7.41
N GLU A 329 -13.50 -18.47 7.84
CA GLU A 329 -14.20 -19.50 8.64
C GLU A 329 -14.28 -20.84 7.90
N ASP A 330 -14.72 -20.83 6.63
CA ASP A 330 -14.85 -22.06 5.83
C ASP A 330 -13.50 -22.76 5.62
N LEU A 331 -12.40 -22.01 5.60
CA LEU A 331 -11.04 -22.54 5.51
C LEU A 331 -10.45 -22.94 6.88
N GLY A 332 -11.22 -22.95 7.96
CA GLY A 332 -10.74 -23.35 9.28
C GLY A 332 -9.88 -22.30 9.97
N PHE A 333 -10.22 -21.02 9.76
CA PHE A 333 -9.62 -19.85 10.38
C PHE A 333 -8.10 -19.73 10.23
N PRO A 334 -7.49 -19.75 9.03
CA PRO A 334 -6.07 -19.43 8.92
C PRO A 334 -5.78 -18.01 9.43
N PRO A 335 -4.62 -17.73 10.05
CA PRO A 335 -4.10 -16.37 10.18
C PRO A 335 -4.02 -15.72 8.79
N LEU A 336 -4.31 -14.42 8.67
CA LEU A 336 -4.23 -13.69 7.39
C LEU A 336 -2.85 -13.07 7.21
N VAL A 337 -1.87 -13.91 6.85
CA VAL A 337 -0.49 -13.53 6.52
C VAL A 337 -0.13 -14.12 5.17
N THR A 338 0.91 -13.64 4.47
CA THR A 338 1.26 -14.22 3.17
C THR A 338 1.70 -15.69 3.30
N PRO A 339 1.14 -16.64 2.51
CA PRO A 339 0.20 -16.42 1.39
C PRO A 339 -1.29 -16.54 1.74
N THR A 340 -1.68 -17.01 2.93
CA THR A 340 -3.08 -17.27 3.31
C THR A 340 -3.98 -16.03 3.21
N SER A 341 -3.46 -14.84 3.47
CA SER A 341 -4.17 -13.57 3.25
C SER A 341 -4.62 -13.41 1.80
N GLN A 342 -3.74 -13.70 0.83
CA GLN A 342 -4.04 -13.62 -0.59
C GLN A 342 -5.05 -14.70 -1.00
N ILE A 343 -4.89 -15.93 -0.49
CA ILE A 343 -5.80 -17.05 -0.78
C ILE A 343 -7.24 -16.70 -0.35
N VAL A 344 -7.41 -16.25 0.89
CA VAL A 344 -8.71 -15.86 1.45
C VAL A 344 -9.28 -14.64 0.72
N GLY A 345 -8.46 -13.60 0.50
CA GLY A 345 -8.87 -12.36 -0.14
C GLY A 345 -9.35 -12.54 -1.57
N THR A 346 -8.53 -13.21 -2.40
CA THR A 346 -8.86 -13.45 -3.80
C THR A 346 -10.10 -14.33 -3.93
N GLN A 347 -10.25 -15.36 -3.09
CA GLN A 347 -11.47 -16.15 -3.10
C GLN A 347 -12.71 -15.33 -2.70
N ALA A 348 -12.59 -14.42 -1.73
CA ALA A 348 -13.68 -13.51 -1.36
C ALA A 348 -14.07 -12.57 -2.52
N VAL A 349 -13.09 -12.02 -3.25
CA VAL A 349 -13.35 -11.22 -4.46
C VAL A 349 -14.11 -12.04 -5.50
N PHE A 350 -13.67 -13.27 -5.79
CA PHE A 350 -14.38 -14.15 -6.73
C PHE A 350 -15.82 -14.46 -6.30
N ASN A 351 -16.04 -14.74 -5.01
CA ASN A 351 -17.38 -14.99 -4.48
C ASN A 351 -18.31 -13.78 -4.68
N VAL A 352 -17.81 -12.57 -4.39
CA VAL A 352 -18.57 -11.32 -4.56
C VAL A 352 -18.86 -11.08 -6.03
N LEU A 353 -17.84 -11.10 -6.89
CA LEU A 353 -18.00 -10.84 -8.32
C LEU A 353 -18.95 -11.85 -9.01
N ALA A 354 -18.89 -13.12 -8.62
CA ALA A 354 -19.77 -14.15 -9.14
C ALA A 354 -21.22 -14.04 -8.63
N GLY A 355 -21.46 -13.31 -7.53
CA GLY A 355 -22.75 -13.24 -6.84
C GLY A 355 -23.13 -14.53 -6.11
N GLU A 356 -22.21 -15.50 -6.03
CA GLU A 356 -22.43 -16.84 -5.49
C GLU A 356 -21.12 -17.37 -4.88
N ARG A 357 -21.18 -17.86 -3.63
CA ARG A 357 -20.00 -18.37 -2.92
C ARG A 357 -19.49 -19.63 -3.59
N TYR A 358 -18.18 -19.68 -3.87
CA TYR A 358 -17.47 -20.85 -4.40
C TYR A 358 -17.97 -21.35 -5.76
N LYS A 359 -18.67 -20.52 -6.55
CA LYS A 359 -18.98 -20.83 -7.95
C LYS A 359 -17.71 -21.09 -8.77
N THR A 360 -16.67 -20.30 -8.51
CA THR A 360 -15.31 -20.54 -8.98
C THR A 360 -14.40 -20.67 -7.75
N ILE A 361 -13.66 -21.78 -7.67
CA ILE A 361 -12.73 -22.06 -6.58
C ILE A 361 -11.31 -21.97 -7.13
N THR A 362 -10.48 -21.11 -6.53
CA THR A 362 -9.10 -20.93 -6.96
C THR A 362 -8.27 -22.18 -6.72
N ASN A 363 -7.19 -22.34 -7.50
CA ASN A 363 -6.30 -23.49 -7.33
C ASN A 363 -5.63 -23.47 -5.96
N GLU A 364 -5.29 -22.30 -5.44
CA GLU A 364 -4.70 -22.12 -4.12
C GLU A 364 -5.64 -22.59 -3.01
N VAL A 365 -6.95 -22.32 -3.12
CA VAL A 365 -7.95 -22.85 -2.18
C VAL A 365 -8.03 -24.37 -2.28
N LYS A 366 -7.96 -24.96 -3.48
CA LYS A 366 -7.93 -26.42 -3.64
C LYS A 366 -6.70 -27.03 -2.95
N LEU A 367 -5.51 -26.49 -3.22
CA LEU A 367 -4.25 -26.93 -2.61
C LEU A 367 -4.27 -26.78 -1.08
N TYR A 368 -4.88 -25.70 -0.57
CA TYR A 368 -5.13 -25.50 0.86
C TYR A 368 -6.02 -26.59 1.44
N LEU A 369 -7.15 -26.88 0.79
CA LEU A 369 -8.12 -27.88 1.24
C LEU A 369 -7.58 -29.32 1.17
N GLN A 370 -6.56 -29.55 0.34
CA GLN A 370 -5.77 -30.78 0.29
C GLN A 370 -4.72 -30.89 1.41
N GLY A 371 -4.50 -29.85 2.20
CA GLY A 371 -3.47 -29.83 3.26
C GLY A 371 -2.07 -29.43 2.78
N ARG A 372 -1.90 -28.97 1.53
CA ARG A 372 -0.57 -28.69 0.94
C ARG A 372 0.13 -27.42 1.45
N TYR A 373 -0.55 -26.62 2.27
CA TYR A 373 0.03 -25.50 3.00
C TYR A 373 0.31 -25.81 4.48
N GLY A 374 -0.03 -27.01 4.95
CA GLY A 374 0.03 -27.40 6.36
C GLY A 374 -1.35 -27.60 6.97
N LYS A 375 -1.38 -27.86 8.28
CA LYS A 375 -2.61 -28.13 9.02
C LYS A 375 -3.36 -26.83 9.32
N ALA A 376 -4.64 -26.77 8.97
CA ALA A 376 -5.53 -25.68 9.36
C ALA A 376 -5.68 -25.59 10.90
N PRO A 377 -5.73 -24.38 11.50
CA PRO A 377 -5.94 -24.21 12.94
C PRO A 377 -7.26 -24.80 13.43
N GLY A 378 -8.33 -24.60 12.65
CA GLY A 378 -9.68 -25.05 12.95
C GLY A 378 -10.22 -26.10 11.98
N LYS A 379 -11.50 -26.44 12.17
CA LYS A 379 -12.21 -27.34 11.27
C LYS A 379 -12.51 -26.65 9.96
N VAL A 380 -12.14 -27.29 8.85
CA VAL A 380 -12.48 -26.87 7.49
C VAL A 380 -13.91 -27.27 7.15
N ASN A 381 -14.60 -26.49 6.33
CA ASN A 381 -15.91 -26.82 5.80
C ASN A 381 -15.81 -28.03 4.84
N GLU A 382 -16.34 -29.19 5.27
CA GLU A 382 -16.26 -30.43 4.51
C GLU A 382 -17.07 -30.40 3.21
N HIS A 383 -18.16 -29.63 3.15
CA HIS A 383 -18.91 -29.45 1.91
C HIS A 383 -18.09 -28.68 0.87
N LEU A 384 -17.46 -27.59 1.31
CA LEU A 384 -16.52 -26.84 0.46
C LEU A 384 -15.34 -27.71 0.03
N ARG A 385 -14.74 -28.49 0.94
CA ARG A 385 -13.65 -29.41 0.60
C ARG A 385 -14.10 -30.39 -0.50
N PHE A 386 -15.24 -31.03 -0.33
CA PHE A 386 -15.77 -31.95 -1.34
C PHE A 386 -16.06 -31.24 -2.67
N GLN A 387 -16.63 -30.03 -2.65
CA GLN A 387 -16.86 -29.23 -3.87
C GLN A 387 -15.54 -28.85 -4.57
N ALA A 388 -14.49 -28.53 -3.82
CA ALA A 388 -13.22 -28.04 -4.34
C ALA A 388 -12.36 -29.15 -4.96
N ILE A 389 -12.26 -30.30 -4.28
CA ILE A 389 -11.30 -31.36 -4.60
C ILE A 389 -11.92 -32.75 -4.79
N GLY A 390 -13.24 -32.89 -4.64
CA GLY A 390 -13.95 -34.15 -4.84
C GLY A 390 -13.42 -35.27 -3.94
N THR A 391 -12.87 -36.30 -4.58
CA THR A 391 -12.25 -37.48 -3.93
C THR A 391 -10.72 -37.46 -4.00
N GLU A 392 -10.10 -36.34 -4.40
CA GLU A 392 -8.64 -36.22 -4.37
C GLU A 392 -8.11 -36.35 -2.94
N GLU A 393 -6.86 -36.83 -2.83
CA GLU A 393 -6.21 -37.13 -1.55
C GLU A 393 -5.99 -35.86 -0.71
N VAL A 394 -6.32 -35.97 0.58
CA VAL A 394 -6.01 -34.95 1.60
C VAL A 394 -4.84 -35.46 2.41
N ILE A 395 -3.76 -34.69 2.45
CA ILE A 395 -2.56 -35.05 3.20
C ILE A 395 -2.68 -34.56 4.65
N ASP A 396 -2.22 -35.37 5.60
CA ASP A 396 -2.12 -34.99 7.02
C ASP A 396 -0.67 -34.80 7.49
N VAL A 397 0.31 -35.19 6.67
CA VAL A 397 1.75 -35.05 6.91
C VAL A 397 2.24 -33.62 6.68
N ARG A 398 3.54 -33.36 6.94
CA ARG A 398 4.15 -32.08 6.55
C ARG A 398 4.27 -32.06 5.02
N PRO A 399 3.75 -31.05 4.30
CA PRO A 399 3.73 -31.08 2.84
C PRO A 399 5.10 -31.22 2.18
N ALA A 400 6.15 -30.67 2.82
CA ALA A 400 7.51 -30.78 2.32
C ALA A 400 8.11 -32.19 2.42
N ASP A 401 7.56 -33.08 3.23
CA ASP A 401 8.02 -34.49 3.29
C ASP A 401 7.69 -35.26 1.99
N LEU A 402 6.76 -34.73 1.19
CA LEU A 402 6.39 -35.28 -0.12
C LEU A 402 7.25 -34.73 -1.26
N LEU A 403 8.09 -33.72 -0.99
CA LEU A 403 8.95 -33.10 -1.99
C LEU A 403 10.26 -33.87 -2.11
N LYS A 404 10.65 -34.17 -3.36
CA LYS A 404 12.00 -34.67 -3.66
C LYS A 404 13.01 -33.53 -3.53
N PRO A 405 14.29 -33.80 -3.22
CA PRO A 405 15.35 -32.79 -3.24
C PRO A 405 15.40 -32.05 -4.59
N GLU A 406 15.52 -30.72 -4.54
CA GLU A 406 15.35 -29.86 -5.70
C GLU A 406 16.65 -29.18 -6.16
N MET A 407 17.68 -29.07 -5.31
CA MET A 407 18.86 -28.25 -5.63
C MET A 407 19.60 -28.71 -6.89
N THR A 408 19.72 -30.02 -7.13
CA THR A 408 20.34 -30.55 -8.36
C THR A 408 19.54 -30.18 -9.60
N LYS A 409 18.22 -30.29 -9.54
CA LYS A 409 17.32 -29.90 -10.63
C LYS A 409 17.40 -28.39 -10.91
N LEU A 410 17.33 -27.58 -9.85
CA LEU A 410 17.40 -26.12 -9.95
C LEU A 410 18.71 -25.64 -10.58
N ARG A 411 19.85 -26.25 -10.22
CA ARG A 411 21.16 -25.98 -10.86
C ARG A 411 21.15 -26.29 -12.35
N ALA A 412 20.56 -27.42 -12.74
CA ALA A 412 20.49 -27.80 -14.15
C ALA A 412 19.57 -26.87 -14.96
N GLU A 413 18.45 -26.43 -14.40
CA GLU A 413 17.49 -25.55 -15.08
C GLU A 413 18.00 -24.13 -15.29
N ILE A 414 18.71 -23.56 -14.30
CA ILE A 414 19.30 -22.22 -14.45
C ILE A 414 20.58 -22.25 -15.29
N GLY A 415 21.31 -23.36 -15.25
CA GLY A 415 22.50 -23.60 -16.06
C GLY A 415 23.57 -22.53 -15.87
N GLU A 416 24.22 -22.14 -16.97
CA GLU A 416 25.33 -21.18 -17.00
C GLU A 416 24.93 -19.74 -16.65
N LEU A 417 23.64 -19.46 -16.46
CA LEU A 417 23.18 -18.15 -16.02
C LEU A 417 23.51 -17.92 -14.53
N ALA A 418 23.51 -18.98 -13.72
CA ALA A 418 23.92 -18.90 -12.31
C ALA A 418 25.44 -19.00 -12.20
N ARG A 419 26.06 -17.99 -11.58
CA ARG A 419 27.52 -17.94 -11.33
C ARG A 419 27.91 -18.63 -10.04
N ASN A 420 26.97 -18.75 -9.11
CA ASN A 420 27.15 -19.32 -7.79
C ASN A 420 25.81 -19.87 -7.26
N GLU A 421 25.84 -20.44 -6.05
CA GLU A 421 24.64 -21.00 -5.43
C GLU A 421 23.60 -19.94 -4.99
N GLU A 422 24.02 -18.70 -4.75
CA GLU A 422 23.10 -17.59 -4.43
C GLU A 422 22.19 -17.27 -5.62
N ASP A 423 22.72 -17.31 -6.84
CA ASP A 423 21.95 -17.16 -8.07
C ASP A 423 20.94 -18.31 -8.27
N VAL A 424 21.35 -19.54 -7.96
CA VAL A 424 20.47 -20.71 -7.99
C VAL A 424 19.31 -20.53 -7.00
N LEU A 425 19.59 -20.01 -5.80
CA LEU A 425 18.57 -19.73 -4.79
C LEU A 425 17.66 -18.56 -5.19
N THR A 426 18.20 -17.51 -5.81
CA THR A 426 17.39 -16.41 -6.39
C THR A 426 16.42 -16.95 -7.43
N TYR A 427 16.89 -17.81 -8.35
CA TYR A 427 16.04 -18.50 -9.31
C TYR A 427 15.03 -19.43 -8.62
N ALA A 428 15.45 -20.20 -7.61
CA ALA A 428 14.56 -21.10 -6.89
C ALA A 428 13.37 -20.36 -6.27
N MET A 429 13.62 -19.20 -5.65
CA MET A 429 12.58 -18.41 -4.99
C MET A 429 11.64 -17.73 -5.99
N PHE A 430 12.19 -17.25 -7.10
CA PHE A 430 11.47 -16.50 -8.12
C PHE A 430 11.94 -16.92 -9.53
N PRO A 431 11.43 -18.03 -10.11
CA PRO A 431 11.98 -18.58 -11.34
C PRO A 431 12.02 -17.60 -12.51
N ASP A 432 10.90 -16.94 -12.82
CA ASP A 432 10.81 -16.02 -13.97
C ASP A 432 11.52 -14.69 -13.70
N ILE A 433 11.22 -14.07 -12.56
CA ILE A 433 11.78 -12.76 -12.20
C ILE A 433 13.27 -12.87 -11.88
N GLY A 434 13.66 -13.90 -11.16
CA GLY A 434 15.06 -14.20 -10.83
C GLY A 434 15.86 -14.51 -12.08
N ARG A 435 15.36 -15.35 -13.01
CA ARG A 435 16.02 -15.58 -14.30
C ARG A 435 16.19 -14.26 -15.07
N LYS A 436 15.12 -13.48 -15.23
CA LYS A 436 15.17 -12.19 -15.92
C LYS A 436 16.17 -11.23 -15.28
N PHE A 437 16.18 -11.14 -13.95
CA PHE A 437 17.15 -10.33 -13.20
C PHE A 437 18.60 -10.76 -13.47
N LEU A 438 18.87 -12.07 -13.45
CA LEU A 438 20.21 -12.60 -13.71
C LEU A 438 20.66 -12.36 -15.16
N GLU A 439 19.74 -12.43 -16.13
CA GLU A 439 19.97 -12.09 -17.54
C GLU A 439 20.32 -10.60 -17.70
N GLU A 440 19.51 -9.71 -17.13
CA GLU A 440 19.74 -8.27 -17.12
C GLU A 440 21.06 -7.90 -16.42
N ARG A 441 21.38 -8.56 -15.29
CA ARG A 441 22.65 -8.41 -14.57
C ARG A 441 23.84 -8.86 -15.41
N LYS A 442 23.70 -9.94 -16.19
CA LYS A 442 24.75 -10.43 -17.10
C LYS A 442 24.95 -9.48 -18.29
N ALA A 443 23.86 -8.90 -18.80
CA ALA A 443 23.90 -7.95 -19.92
C ALA A 443 24.32 -6.53 -19.50
N GLY A 444 24.32 -6.20 -18.20
CA GLY A 444 24.61 -4.85 -17.72
C GLY A 444 23.46 -3.86 -17.95
N THR A 445 22.22 -4.36 -18.02
CA THR A 445 21.02 -3.58 -18.38
C THR A 445 20.05 -3.41 -17.22
N LEU A 446 20.50 -3.60 -15.98
CA LEU A 446 19.69 -3.38 -14.79
C LEU A 446 19.36 -1.88 -14.65
N VAL A 447 18.07 -1.55 -14.67
CA VAL A 447 17.58 -0.18 -14.50
C VAL A 447 16.49 -0.17 -13.43
N PRO A 448 16.70 0.52 -12.28
CA PRO A 448 15.70 0.60 -11.22
C PRO A 448 14.44 1.34 -11.70
N GLU A 449 13.29 1.00 -11.10
CA GLU A 449 12.05 1.77 -11.24
C GLU A 449 12.29 3.24 -10.89
N PRO A 450 11.98 4.21 -11.79
CA PRO A 450 12.31 5.61 -11.58
C PRO A 450 11.54 6.21 -10.40
N LEU A 451 12.20 7.11 -9.66
CA LEU A 451 11.55 7.96 -8.67
C LEU A 451 11.14 9.27 -9.35
N LEU A 452 9.90 9.68 -9.15
CA LEU A 452 9.36 10.94 -9.63
C LEU A 452 10.02 12.11 -8.88
N PRO A 453 10.20 13.27 -9.54
CA PRO A 453 10.67 14.48 -8.89
C PRO A 453 9.81 14.81 -7.66
N ILE A 454 10.43 15.36 -6.62
CA ILE A 454 9.71 15.82 -5.43
C ILE A 454 8.83 17.01 -5.85
N PRO A 455 7.51 16.99 -5.58
CA PRO A 455 6.65 18.14 -5.86
C PRO A 455 7.13 19.37 -5.08
N THR A 456 7.57 20.41 -5.77
CA THR A 456 7.95 21.68 -5.13
C THR A 456 6.69 22.51 -4.88
N ALA A 457 6.33 22.68 -3.60
CA ALA A 457 5.30 23.64 -3.21
C ALA A 457 5.74 25.05 -3.65
N GLY A 458 5.06 25.62 -4.65
CA GLY A 458 5.33 26.97 -5.16
C GLY A 458 6.03 27.05 -6.53
N ALA A 459 6.23 25.94 -7.25
CA ALA A 459 6.46 26.03 -8.69
C ALA A 459 5.13 26.46 -9.35
N GLY A 460 4.96 27.78 -9.52
CA GLY A 460 3.97 28.31 -10.46
C GLY A 460 4.16 27.64 -11.82
N PRO A 461 3.10 27.50 -12.63
CA PRO A 461 3.14 26.69 -13.84
C PRO A 461 4.33 27.12 -14.70
N ALA A 462 5.24 26.17 -14.92
CA ALA A 462 6.24 26.30 -15.97
C ALA A 462 5.49 26.69 -17.25
N SER A 463 5.95 27.76 -17.89
CA SER A 463 5.39 28.33 -19.11
C SER A 463 5.03 27.27 -20.14
N GLU A 464 3.81 27.40 -20.68
CA GLU A 464 3.23 26.65 -21.81
C GLU A 464 2.84 25.18 -21.54
N GLY A 465 1.70 25.00 -20.85
CA GLY A 465 0.95 23.75 -20.82
C GLY A 465 -0.52 24.01 -20.51
N VAL A 466 -1.43 23.28 -21.17
CA VAL A 466 -2.86 23.28 -20.80
C VAL A 466 -2.95 22.77 -19.36
N PRO A 467 -3.60 23.49 -18.42
CA PRO A 467 -3.70 23.05 -17.03
C PRO A 467 -4.39 21.67 -16.99
N THR A 468 -3.67 20.68 -16.48
CA THR A 468 -4.21 19.34 -16.22
C THR A 468 -4.78 19.22 -14.81
N GLU A 469 -4.55 20.18 -13.91
CA GLU A 469 -5.13 20.18 -12.57
C GLU A 469 -5.79 21.52 -12.27
N PHE A 470 -7.02 21.51 -11.77
CA PHE A 470 -7.75 22.71 -11.36
C PHE A 470 -8.82 22.42 -10.30
N LEU A 471 -9.11 23.41 -9.45
CA LEU A 471 -10.22 23.35 -8.50
C LEU A 471 -11.51 23.82 -9.18
N ILE A 472 -12.61 23.10 -8.98
CA ILE A 472 -13.94 23.51 -9.43
C ILE A 472 -14.83 23.68 -8.20
N ASP A 473 -15.36 24.88 -8.00
CA ASP A 473 -16.41 25.13 -7.01
C ASP A 473 -17.78 24.87 -7.62
N VAL A 474 -18.50 23.88 -7.10
CA VAL A 474 -19.86 23.54 -7.53
C VAL A 474 -20.77 23.56 -6.32
N HIS A 475 -21.73 24.50 -6.30
CA HIS A 475 -22.71 24.66 -5.22
C HIS A 475 -22.11 24.83 -3.81
N GLY A 476 -20.91 25.38 -3.69
CA GLY A 476 -20.24 25.65 -2.41
C GLY A 476 -19.32 24.52 -1.92
N GLU A 477 -19.19 23.44 -2.68
CA GLU A 477 -18.19 22.39 -2.48
C GLU A 477 -17.06 22.56 -3.50
N THR A 478 -15.81 22.47 -3.03
CA THR A 478 -14.61 22.60 -3.88
C THR A 478 -14.09 21.22 -4.23
N TYR A 479 -14.02 20.92 -5.53
CA TYR A 479 -13.49 19.66 -6.05
C TYR A 479 -12.15 19.89 -6.72
N ARG A 480 -11.12 19.12 -6.35
CA ARG A 480 -9.85 19.09 -7.10
C ARG A 480 -9.98 18.17 -8.29
N VAL A 481 -9.76 18.67 -9.50
CA VAL A 481 -9.87 17.89 -10.73
C VAL A 481 -8.51 17.77 -11.43
N ASP A 482 -7.99 16.55 -11.56
CA ASP A 482 -6.74 16.23 -12.26
C ASP A 482 -7.02 15.43 -13.55
N ILE A 483 -6.86 16.01 -14.74
CA ILE A 483 -6.92 15.33 -16.02
C ILE A 483 -5.68 14.42 -16.17
N THR A 484 -5.89 13.12 -15.99
CA THR A 484 -4.86 12.08 -16.06
C THR A 484 -4.66 11.50 -17.47
N GLY A 485 -5.58 11.76 -18.40
CA GLY A 485 -5.43 11.36 -19.80
C GLY A 485 -6.60 11.75 -20.70
N VAL A 486 -6.37 11.73 -22.01
CA VAL A 486 -7.41 11.95 -23.03
C VAL A 486 -7.40 10.77 -23.99
N GLY A 487 -8.54 10.10 -24.14
CA GLY A 487 -8.75 8.99 -25.06
C GLY A 487 -8.66 9.41 -26.54
N ILE A 488 -8.46 8.40 -27.41
CA ILE A 488 -8.34 8.59 -28.87
C ILE A 488 -9.63 9.21 -29.41
N LYS A 489 -9.50 10.22 -30.29
CA LYS A 489 -10.63 10.93 -30.91
C LYS A 489 -11.44 9.97 -31.79
N GLY A 490 -12.57 9.48 -31.28
CA GLY A 490 -13.60 8.79 -32.06
C GLY A 490 -14.63 9.77 -32.64
N GLU A 491 -15.46 9.32 -33.56
CA GLU A 491 -16.55 10.12 -34.16
C GLU A 491 -17.48 10.69 -33.06
N GLY A 492 -17.33 11.97 -32.75
CA GLY A 492 -18.25 12.75 -31.91
C GLY A 492 -18.13 12.61 -30.39
N LYS A 493 -17.39 11.62 -29.86
CA LYS A 493 -17.23 11.42 -28.40
C LYS A 493 -15.76 11.34 -28.01
N ARG A 494 -15.40 11.96 -26.89
CA ARG A 494 -14.04 11.96 -26.35
C ARG A 494 -14.04 11.54 -24.89
N HIS A 495 -13.23 10.54 -24.56
CA HIS A 495 -13.06 10.08 -23.19
C HIS A 495 -12.00 10.95 -22.51
N PHE A 496 -12.33 11.52 -21.35
CA PHE A 496 -11.37 12.16 -20.46
C PHE A 496 -11.21 11.28 -19.23
N TYR A 497 -9.97 10.99 -18.89
CA TYR A 497 -9.62 10.38 -17.62
C TYR A 497 -9.25 11.53 -16.69
N LEU A 498 -10.01 11.69 -15.61
CA LEU A 498 -9.81 12.75 -14.64
C LEU A 498 -9.85 12.19 -13.22
N SER A 499 -9.32 12.90 -12.25
CA SER A 499 -9.26 12.55 -10.83
C SER A 499 -9.99 13.64 -10.08
N ILE A 500 -11.11 13.33 -9.44
CA ILE A 500 -11.87 14.27 -8.62
C ILE A 500 -11.56 13.96 -7.15
N ASP A 501 -10.87 14.86 -6.46
CA ASP A 501 -10.36 14.69 -5.08
C ASP A 501 -9.57 13.38 -4.89
N GLY A 502 -8.72 13.05 -5.88
CA GLY A 502 -7.91 11.84 -5.87
C GLY A 502 -8.64 10.58 -6.32
N MET A 503 -9.94 10.65 -6.62
CA MET A 503 -10.72 9.54 -7.17
C MET A 503 -10.74 9.60 -8.71
N PRO A 504 -10.11 8.63 -9.41
CA PRO A 504 -10.10 8.61 -10.86
C PRO A 504 -11.48 8.25 -11.42
N GLU A 505 -12.01 9.16 -12.23
CA GLU A 505 -13.27 9.11 -12.95
C GLU A 505 -13.04 9.10 -14.47
N GLU A 506 -13.83 8.32 -15.19
CA GLU A 506 -13.89 8.37 -16.65
C GLU A 506 -15.09 9.21 -17.06
N VAL A 507 -14.84 10.35 -17.70
CA VAL A 507 -15.89 11.24 -18.20
C VAL A 507 -15.94 11.17 -19.71
N VAL A 508 -17.08 10.72 -20.24
CA VAL A 508 -17.36 10.78 -21.67
C VAL A 508 -17.85 12.18 -22.01
N PHE A 509 -17.00 12.95 -22.67
CA PHE A 509 -17.33 14.27 -23.16
C PHE A 509 -17.87 14.17 -24.59
N GLU A 510 -19.15 14.49 -24.75
CA GLU A 510 -19.79 14.72 -26.04
C GLU A 510 -19.96 16.23 -26.21
N PRO A 511 -19.12 16.91 -27.01
CA PRO A 511 -19.31 18.33 -27.27
C PRO A 511 -20.63 18.51 -28.03
N LEU A 512 -21.63 19.05 -27.34
CA LEU A 512 -22.86 19.50 -28.02
C LEU A 512 -22.56 20.68 -28.95
N ASN A 513 -21.60 21.52 -28.56
CA ASN A 513 -21.13 22.71 -29.28
C ASN A 513 -19.60 22.85 -29.10
N GLU A 514 -18.88 23.51 -30.03
CA GLU A 514 -17.46 23.87 -29.86
C GLU A 514 -17.30 25.33 -29.41
N PHE A 515 -16.50 25.57 -28.37
CA PHE A 515 -16.06 26.90 -27.99
C PHE A 515 -14.83 27.29 -28.82
N ILE A 516 -14.99 28.22 -29.77
CA ILE A 516 -13.86 28.78 -30.54
C ILE A 516 -13.28 29.95 -29.76
N ALA A 517 -12.21 29.69 -28.99
CA ALA A 517 -11.34 30.74 -28.49
C ALA A 517 -10.62 31.38 -29.70
N GLY A 518 -11.09 32.55 -30.14
CA GLY A 518 -10.55 33.25 -31.32
C GLY A 518 -11.57 33.75 -32.32
N GLY A 519 -12.88 33.59 -32.07
CA GLY A 519 -13.89 34.36 -32.79
C GLY A 519 -13.87 35.81 -32.32
N SER A 520 -13.13 36.68 -33.01
CA SER A 520 -13.25 38.13 -32.81
C SER A 520 -14.71 38.56 -32.98
N GLY A 521 -15.41 38.81 -31.89
CA GLY A 521 -16.57 39.70 -31.91
C GLY A 521 -16.04 41.07 -32.33
N LYS A 522 -16.09 41.39 -33.63
CA LYS A 522 -15.68 42.69 -34.19
C LYS A 522 -16.58 43.85 -33.73
N ARG A 523 -17.42 43.67 -32.70
CA ARG A 523 -18.30 44.71 -32.19
C ARG A 523 -17.50 45.64 -31.29
N LYS A 524 -17.64 46.94 -31.53
CA LYS A 524 -17.02 47.98 -30.71
C LYS A 524 -17.56 47.88 -29.27
N GLN A 525 -16.84 48.44 -28.32
CA GLN A 525 -17.31 48.53 -26.93
C GLN A 525 -18.18 49.78 -26.76
N ALA A 526 -19.26 49.67 -26.01
CA ALA A 526 -20.14 50.78 -25.64
C ALA A 526 -19.42 51.70 -24.66
N GLY A 527 -19.40 53.01 -24.93
CA GLY A 527 -18.71 53.98 -24.09
C GLY A 527 -19.28 55.40 -24.10
N ALA A 528 -20.14 55.73 -25.08
CA ALA A 528 -20.83 57.01 -25.12
C ALA A 528 -22.18 56.96 -24.35
N PRO A 529 -22.73 58.10 -23.89
CA PRO A 529 -23.99 58.13 -23.14
C PRO A 529 -25.21 57.58 -23.90
N GLY A 530 -25.16 57.57 -25.24
CA GLY A 530 -26.19 57.03 -26.13
C GLY A 530 -25.94 55.59 -26.60
N ASP A 531 -24.85 54.96 -26.14
CA ASP A 531 -24.51 53.60 -26.52
C ASP A 531 -25.28 52.59 -25.67
N VAL A 532 -25.87 51.60 -26.33
CA VAL A 532 -26.69 50.56 -25.71
C VAL A 532 -25.90 49.26 -25.63
N SER A 533 -25.82 48.67 -24.45
CA SER A 533 -25.23 47.36 -24.17
C SER A 533 -26.18 46.48 -23.35
N THR A 534 -25.97 45.17 -23.38
CA THR A 534 -26.60 44.23 -22.44
C THR A 534 -25.87 44.20 -21.08
N SER A 535 -26.56 43.79 -20.01
CA SER A 535 -26.00 43.62 -18.66
C SER A 535 -25.48 42.20 -18.38
N MET A 536 -25.93 41.21 -19.14
CA MET A 536 -25.50 39.81 -19.03
C MET A 536 -25.32 39.17 -20.42
N PRO A 537 -24.45 38.15 -20.57
CA PRO A 537 -24.30 37.44 -21.84
C PRO A 537 -25.60 36.72 -22.24
N GLY A 538 -26.00 36.83 -23.51
CA GLY A 538 -27.24 36.26 -24.01
C GLY A 538 -27.35 36.28 -25.54
N ASN A 539 -28.50 35.92 -26.08
CA ASN A 539 -28.81 35.99 -27.51
C ASN A 539 -29.88 37.04 -27.80
N ILE A 540 -29.79 37.76 -28.92
CA ILE A 540 -30.83 38.69 -29.37
C ILE A 540 -32.04 37.89 -29.87
N VAL A 541 -33.18 38.04 -29.21
CA VAL A 541 -34.46 37.44 -29.61
C VAL A 541 -35.17 38.33 -30.62
N ASP A 542 -35.12 39.65 -30.43
CA ASP A 542 -35.72 40.60 -31.36
C ASP A 542 -35.08 42.00 -31.27
N VAL A 543 -35.17 42.74 -32.38
CA VAL A 543 -34.74 44.14 -32.50
C VAL A 543 -35.98 45.00 -32.74
N LEU A 544 -36.34 45.84 -31.76
CA LEU A 544 -37.65 46.51 -31.71
C LEU A 544 -37.69 47.85 -32.44
N VAL A 545 -36.53 48.35 -32.90
CA VAL A 545 -36.37 49.66 -33.54
C VAL A 545 -35.54 49.56 -34.81
N LYS A 546 -35.61 50.58 -35.67
CA LYS A 546 -34.82 50.71 -36.89
C LYS A 546 -33.96 51.96 -36.85
N GLU A 547 -32.89 51.98 -37.65
CA GLU A 547 -32.07 53.17 -37.86
C GLU A 547 -32.95 54.33 -38.37
N GLY A 548 -32.84 55.48 -37.73
CA GLY A 548 -33.64 56.68 -37.97
C GLY A 548 -34.88 56.82 -37.05
N ASP A 549 -35.23 55.82 -36.24
CA ASP A 549 -36.36 55.91 -35.33
C ASP A 549 -36.06 56.83 -34.14
N THR A 550 -37.05 57.64 -33.72
CA THR A 550 -36.97 58.44 -32.50
C THR A 550 -37.44 57.62 -31.29
N VAL A 551 -36.58 57.48 -30.28
CA VAL A 551 -36.85 56.72 -29.05
C VAL A 551 -36.80 57.61 -27.82
N LYS A 552 -37.54 57.24 -26.77
CA LYS A 552 -37.48 57.91 -25.45
C LYS A 552 -36.56 57.14 -24.50
N ALA A 553 -35.95 57.82 -23.54
CA ALA A 553 -35.22 57.16 -22.46
C ALA A 553 -36.13 56.14 -21.73
N GLY A 554 -35.63 54.94 -21.49
CA GLY A 554 -36.36 53.82 -20.89
C GLY A 554 -37.22 53.02 -21.89
N GLN A 555 -37.31 53.42 -23.15
CA GLN A 555 -38.06 52.67 -24.16
C GLN A 555 -37.33 51.36 -24.52
N PRO A 556 -38.01 50.20 -24.54
CA PRO A 556 -37.43 48.95 -25.02
C PRO A 556 -37.00 49.04 -26.48
N ILE A 557 -35.78 48.60 -26.77
CA ILE A 557 -35.18 48.66 -28.12
C ILE A 557 -34.64 47.31 -28.61
N LEU A 558 -34.33 46.39 -27.69
CA LEU A 558 -33.96 45.00 -28.00
C LEU A 558 -34.60 44.05 -26.98
N ILE A 559 -34.77 42.79 -27.38
CA ILE A 559 -35.08 41.68 -26.47
C ILE A 559 -33.91 40.71 -26.49
N THR A 560 -33.40 40.36 -25.31
CA THR A 560 -32.32 39.38 -25.11
C THR A 560 -32.82 38.17 -24.34
N GLU A 561 -32.36 36.97 -24.69
CA GLU A 561 -32.59 35.74 -23.91
C GLU A 561 -31.28 35.32 -23.24
N ALA A 562 -31.33 35.12 -21.93
CA ALA A 562 -30.29 34.47 -21.15
C ALA A 562 -30.93 33.49 -20.16
N MET A 563 -30.36 32.29 -20.01
CA MET A 563 -30.86 31.26 -19.09
C MET A 563 -32.37 30.95 -19.23
N LYS A 564 -32.89 30.93 -20.47
CA LYS A 564 -34.31 30.73 -20.82
C LYS A 564 -35.27 31.81 -20.30
N MET A 565 -34.76 32.99 -19.96
CA MET A 565 -35.56 34.17 -19.62
C MET A 565 -35.30 35.30 -20.61
N GLU A 566 -36.37 35.88 -21.14
CA GLU A 566 -36.30 37.06 -22.00
C GLU A 566 -36.28 38.34 -21.16
N THR A 567 -35.38 39.25 -21.50
CA THR A 567 -35.21 40.55 -20.84
C THR A 567 -35.12 41.64 -21.89
N GLU A 568 -35.83 42.74 -21.67
CA GLU A 568 -35.82 43.91 -22.53
C GLU A 568 -34.59 44.79 -22.24
N VAL A 569 -33.88 45.19 -23.29
CA VAL A 569 -32.82 46.20 -23.21
C VAL A 569 -33.42 47.55 -23.59
N GLN A 570 -33.28 48.52 -22.69
CA GLN A 570 -33.91 49.83 -22.79
C GLN A 570 -32.94 50.91 -23.25
N ALA A 571 -33.44 51.92 -23.96
CA ALA A 571 -32.68 53.08 -24.40
C ALA A 571 -32.21 53.92 -23.20
N PRO A 572 -30.91 54.18 -23.00
CA PRO A 572 -30.40 54.94 -21.86
C PRO A 572 -30.77 56.43 -21.92
N ILE A 573 -30.95 56.97 -23.15
CA ILE A 573 -31.34 58.36 -23.41
C ILE A 573 -32.45 58.42 -24.46
N GLY A 574 -33.15 59.56 -24.54
CA GLY A 574 -34.04 59.86 -25.65
C GLY A 574 -33.25 60.48 -26.81
N GLY A 575 -33.57 60.11 -28.05
CA GLY A 575 -32.81 60.54 -29.21
C GLY A 575 -33.21 59.80 -30.48
N THR A 576 -32.40 59.89 -31.52
CA THR A 576 -32.62 59.17 -32.78
C THR A 576 -31.64 58.01 -32.89
N VAL A 577 -32.14 56.81 -33.23
CA VAL A 577 -31.32 55.61 -33.43
C VAL A 577 -30.43 55.82 -34.63
N LYS A 578 -29.12 55.90 -34.42
CA LYS A 578 -28.12 56.18 -35.45
C LYS A 578 -27.67 54.93 -36.18
N ALA A 579 -27.41 53.86 -35.43
CA ALA A 579 -26.89 52.61 -35.97
C ALA A 579 -27.31 51.42 -35.10
N ILE A 580 -27.59 50.28 -35.73
CA ILE A 580 -27.87 49.00 -35.05
C ILE A 580 -26.82 47.96 -35.47
N HIS A 581 -26.06 47.44 -34.51
CA HIS A 581 -24.89 46.58 -34.75
C HIS A 581 -25.16 45.09 -34.51
N VAL A 582 -26.42 44.74 -34.29
CA VAL A 582 -26.87 43.37 -33.97
C VAL A 582 -28.13 42.99 -34.76
N ALA A 583 -28.26 41.70 -35.02
CA ALA A 583 -29.45 41.09 -35.63
C ALA A 583 -30.04 40.00 -34.72
N LYS A 584 -31.28 39.62 -35.00
CA LYS A 584 -31.94 38.49 -34.34
C LYS A 584 -31.11 37.21 -34.47
N GLY A 585 -30.90 36.53 -33.35
CA GLY A 585 -30.08 35.32 -33.23
C GLY A 585 -28.62 35.59 -32.86
N ASP A 586 -28.16 36.85 -32.88
CA ASP A 586 -26.79 37.17 -32.52
C ASP A 586 -26.52 36.95 -31.03
N ARG A 587 -25.38 36.33 -30.73
CA ARG A 587 -24.84 36.26 -29.36
C ARG A 587 -24.18 37.59 -29.00
N VAL A 588 -24.49 38.09 -27.81
CA VAL A 588 -24.04 39.38 -27.28
C VAL A 588 -23.47 39.24 -25.86
N ASN A 589 -22.44 40.03 -25.54
CA ASN A 589 -21.82 40.06 -24.22
C ASN A 589 -21.91 41.47 -23.58
N PRO A 590 -21.84 41.57 -22.25
CA PRO A 590 -21.80 42.87 -21.57
C PRO A 590 -20.61 43.72 -22.05
N GLY A 591 -20.87 45.00 -22.31
CA GLY A 591 -19.89 45.97 -22.81
C GLY A 591 -19.88 46.10 -24.33
N GLU A 592 -20.44 45.16 -25.10
CA GLU A 592 -20.52 45.28 -26.55
C GLU A 592 -21.54 46.35 -26.98
N LEU A 593 -21.17 47.18 -27.95
CA LEU A 593 -22.03 48.19 -28.54
C LEU A 593 -23.07 47.52 -29.45
N LEU A 594 -24.34 47.59 -29.04
CA LEU A 594 -25.45 46.96 -29.74
C LEU A 594 -26.24 47.97 -30.58
N VAL A 595 -26.49 49.16 -30.03
CA VAL A 595 -27.22 50.25 -30.71
C VAL A 595 -26.60 51.60 -30.31
N GLU A 596 -26.51 52.53 -31.25
CA GLU A 596 -26.09 53.92 -31.01
C GLU A 596 -27.30 54.86 -31.09
N ILE A 597 -27.49 55.72 -30.10
CA ILE A 597 -28.53 56.75 -30.07
C ILE A 597 -27.87 58.12 -30.00
N ASP A 598 -28.13 58.99 -30.98
CA ASP A 598 -27.73 60.39 -30.91
C ASP A 598 -28.81 61.18 -30.15
N GLY A 599 -28.41 61.78 -29.02
CA GLY A 599 -29.29 62.51 -28.09
C GLY A 599 -29.56 63.97 -28.46
#